data_AF-A0A3M0W9Z1-F1
#
_entry.id   AF-A0A3M0W9Z1-F1
#
_cell.length_a   1.000
_cell.length_b   1.000
_cell.length_c   1.000
_cell.angle_alpha   90.00
_cell.angle_beta   90.00
_cell.angle_gamma   90.00
#
_symmetry.space_group_name_H-M   'P 1'
#
loop_
_entity.id
_entity.type
_entity.pdbx_description
1 polymer ?
#
loop_
_entity_poly.entity_id
_entity_poly.type
_entity_poly.pdbx_seq_one_letter_code
_entity_poly.pdbx_strand_id
1 'polypeptide(L)'
;MASNNHFPDSEKDHANSGAVNGQQKYDLHHDTHDEEAGLSRLRTAGSLTISPELFEKIYLSPKNQVSNNLRSTLANPTPLALIGFLLALSPLSNILMGWRGAGGLGAAEVGAYYFFGGLLMTLSAVFEFILGNTFPFVVFGSFGAFWLSWAATLTPYFNAAAAYQPDNPAAALVNPVFLASFGYFFLYMGVLCLLYLIVSLRTNVVFVLIFTLIIPVFGLLTGYVWNAALGKVHESLLEAAGALAFVVSLLGWYLLFVQLLASVDFPLNLPVGDLSRVIKGGSERAKRA
;
A
#
# COMPACT_ATOMS: atom_id res chain seq x y z
N MET A 1 46.91 -20.61 -49.25
CA MET A 1 47.61 -19.85 -48.20
C MET A 1 47.24 -20.47 -46.86
N ALA A 2 48.25 -20.81 -46.06
CA ALA A 2 48.18 -21.39 -44.71
C ALA A 2 47.39 -20.46 -43.74
N SER A 3 46.88 -20.89 -42.59
CA SER A 3 47.54 -21.73 -41.57
C SER A 3 46.62 -22.29 -40.47
N ASN A 4 47.00 -23.47 -39.96
CA ASN A 4 46.94 -24.02 -38.59
C ASN A 4 45.57 -24.15 -37.87
N ASN A 5 45.07 -25.37 -37.66
CA ASN A 5 45.48 -26.45 -36.72
C ASN A 5 45.03 -26.20 -35.27
N HIS A 6 44.09 -27.01 -34.77
CA HIS A 6 44.22 -27.98 -33.66
C HIS A 6 42.85 -28.26 -32.98
N PHE A 7 42.31 -29.47 -33.19
CA PHE A 7 41.37 -30.19 -32.30
C PHE A 7 42.19 -30.94 -31.20
N PRO A 8 41.67 -31.73 -30.20
CA PRO A 8 40.31 -32.19 -29.87
C PRO A 8 39.99 -32.27 -28.33
N ASP A 9 38.89 -32.97 -28.01
CA ASP A 9 38.29 -33.39 -26.73
C ASP A 9 39.20 -34.05 -25.67
N SER A 10 38.81 -33.95 -24.39
CA SER A 10 38.47 -35.10 -23.50
C SER A 10 38.40 -34.69 -22.02
N GLU A 11 37.31 -35.14 -21.38
CA GLU A 11 37.30 -35.92 -20.13
C GLU A 11 38.27 -35.54 -19.00
N LYS A 12 37.72 -35.13 -17.85
CA LYS A 12 38.36 -35.36 -16.55
C LYS A 12 37.34 -35.67 -15.45
N ASP A 13 37.39 -36.94 -15.09
CA ASP A 13 37.03 -37.56 -13.83
C ASP A 13 37.22 -36.70 -12.59
N HIS A 14 36.25 -36.79 -11.68
CA HIS A 14 36.55 -36.96 -10.27
C HIS A 14 35.93 -38.26 -9.76
N ALA A 15 36.83 -39.18 -9.44
CA ALA A 15 36.57 -40.51 -8.93
C ALA A 15 36.17 -40.49 -7.44
N ASN A 16 35.16 -41.32 -7.14
CA ASN A 16 35.15 -42.38 -6.11
C ASN A 16 35.26 -42.00 -4.62
N SER A 17 34.16 -42.20 -3.87
CA SER A 17 34.16 -43.05 -2.66
C SER A 17 32.71 -43.37 -2.23
N GLY A 18 32.36 -44.65 -2.12
CA GLY A 18 31.14 -45.08 -1.41
C GLY A 18 30.38 -46.24 -2.06
N ALA A 19 30.99 -47.42 -2.07
CA ALA A 19 30.32 -48.68 -2.38
C ALA A 19 29.19 -49.02 -1.36
N VAL A 20 28.11 -49.64 -1.83
CA VAL A 20 27.74 -51.05 -1.57
C VAL A 20 26.33 -51.31 -2.13
N ASN A 21 26.26 -52.28 -3.03
CA ASN A 21 25.07 -52.77 -3.71
C ASN A 21 24.43 -53.90 -2.89
N GLY A 22 23.12 -53.85 -2.66
CA GLY A 22 22.32 -54.96 -2.12
C GLY A 22 21.75 -55.80 -3.26
N GLN A 23 21.98 -57.11 -3.19
CA GLN A 23 21.65 -58.12 -4.21
C GLN A 23 20.14 -58.20 -4.52
N GLN A 24 19.79 -58.30 -5.81
CA GLN A 24 18.75 -59.28 -6.21
C GLN A 24 18.85 -59.65 -7.70
N LYS A 25 19.06 -60.94 -7.90
CA LYS A 25 19.19 -61.68 -9.14
C LYS A 25 17.79 -62.08 -9.60
N TYR A 26 17.40 -61.77 -10.84
CA TYR A 26 16.24 -62.39 -11.48
C TYR A 26 16.65 -62.84 -12.89
N ASP A 27 16.61 -64.16 -13.07
CA ASP A 27 16.94 -64.89 -14.28
C ASP A 27 15.95 -64.56 -15.42
N LEU A 28 16.50 -64.33 -16.62
CA LEU A 28 15.75 -64.36 -17.87
C LEU A 28 15.66 -65.81 -18.35
N HIS A 29 14.47 -66.39 -18.33
CA HIS A 29 14.14 -67.52 -19.19
C HIS A 29 12.89 -67.19 -20.01
N HIS A 30 13.07 -67.25 -21.33
CA HIS A 30 12.04 -67.20 -22.36
C HIS A 30 10.97 -68.27 -22.11
N ASP A 31 9.70 -67.90 -22.26
CA ASP A 31 8.74 -68.80 -22.90
C ASP A 31 7.59 -68.04 -23.57
N THR A 32 7.37 -68.42 -24.83
CA THR A 32 6.15 -68.32 -25.65
C THR A 32 5.63 -66.95 -26.07
N HIS A 33 5.62 -66.78 -27.39
CA HIS A 33 4.98 -65.73 -28.16
C HIS A 33 3.46 -65.71 -27.93
N ASP A 34 2.95 -64.61 -27.37
CA ASP A 34 1.57 -64.18 -27.60
C ASP A 34 1.60 -62.94 -28.50
N GLU A 35 1.68 -63.15 -29.82
CA GLU A 35 1.51 -62.06 -30.80
C GLU A 35 0.14 -61.39 -30.65
N GLU A 36 -0.85 -62.11 -30.11
CA GLU A 36 -2.18 -61.59 -29.79
C GLU A 36 -2.18 -60.63 -28.58
N ALA A 37 -1.26 -60.81 -27.62
CA ALA A 37 -1.04 -59.87 -26.50
C ALA A 37 -0.29 -58.60 -26.96
N GLY A 38 0.56 -58.70 -27.98
CA GLY A 38 1.21 -57.55 -28.62
C GLY A 38 0.24 -56.73 -29.48
N LEU A 39 -0.61 -57.40 -30.26
CA LEU A 39 -1.61 -56.77 -31.13
C LEU A 39 -2.77 -56.14 -30.34
N SER A 40 -3.17 -56.73 -29.20
CA SER A 40 -4.18 -56.13 -28.30
C SER A 40 -3.69 -54.87 -27.59
N ARG A 41 -2.38 -54.79 -27.27
CA ARG A 41 -1.76 -53.56 -26.74
C ARG A 41 -1.60 -52.45 -27.79
N LEU A 42 -1.39 -52.79 -29.07
CA LEU A 42 -1.37 -51.79 -30.15
C LEU A 42 -2.77 -51.31 -30.53
N ARG A 43 -3.82 -52.12 -30.33
CA ARG A 43 -5.20 -51.76 -30.66
C ARG A 43 -5.86 -50.81 -29.66
N THR A 44 -5.24 -50.57 -28.50
CA THR A 44 -5.68 -49.53 -27.53
C THR A 44 -4.95 -48.19 -27.70
N ALA A 45 -3.97 -48.09 -28.61
CA ALA A 45 -3.37 -46.82 -29.02
C ALA A 45 -4.18 -46.11 -30.13
N GLY A 46 -5.49 -46.36 -30.19
CA GLY A 46 -6.41 -45.64 -31.06
C GLY A 46 -6.51 -44.19 -30.59
N SER A 47 -5.91 -43.28 -31.36
CA SER A 47 -5.97 -41.82 -31.26
C SER A 47 -6.45 -41.28 -29.91
N LEU A 48 -5.52 -40.97 -29.01
CA LEU A 48 -5.82 -40.00 -27.96
C LEU A 48 -6.07 -38.67 -28.67
N THR A 49 -7.35 -38.33 -28.87
CA THR A 49 -7.76 -36.99 -29.26
C THR A 49 -7.41 -36.08 -28.10
N ILE A 50 -6.20 -35.51 -28.14
CA ILE A 50 -5.79 -34.48 -27.21
C ILE A 50 -6.81 -33.35 -27.39
N SER A 51 -7.62 -33.08 -26.37
CA SER A 51 -8.52 -31.93 -26.40
C SER A 51 -7.69 -30.67 -26.66
N PRO A 52 -8.17 -29.69 -27.44
CA PRO A 52 -7.43 -28.45 -27.69
C PRO A 52 -6.87 -27.80 -26.42
N GLU A 53 -7.64 -27.87 -25.31
CA GLU A 53 -7.26 -27.38 -23.98
C GLU A 53 -6.04 -28.12 -23.38
N LEU A 54 -5.92 -29.42 -23.62
CA LEU A 54 -4.79 -30.24 -23.14
C LEU A 54 -3.55 -30.01 -24.02
N PHE A 55 -3.73 -29.80 -25.32
CA PHE A 55 -2.65 -29.44 -26.23
C PHE A 55 -2.07 -28.06 -25.90
N GLU A 56 -2.95 -27.08 -25.67
CA GLU A 56 -2.60 -25.74 -25.19
C GLU A 56 -1.88 -25.81 -23.84
N LYS A 57 -2.32 -26.64 -22.91
CA LYS A 57 -1.67 -26.82 -21.60
C LYS A 57 -0.28 -27.49 -21.66
N ILE A 58 -0.01 -28.31 -22.67
CA ILE A 58 1.30 -28.98 -22.86
C ILE A 58 2.31 -28.07 -23.56
N TYR A 59 1.86 -27.21 -24.49
CA TYR A 59 2.75 -26.40 -25.33
C TYR A 59 2.79 -24.90 -25.00
N LEU A 60 1.78 -24.34 -24.32
CA LEU A 60 1.59 -22.89 -24.19
C LEU A 60 1.72 -22.34 -22.76
N SER A 61 2.61 -22.92 -21.95
CA SER A 61 3.29 -22.34 -20.79
C SER A 61 3.27 -23.31 -19.62
N PRO A 62 4.41 -23.56 -18.94
CA PRO A 62 4.35 -24.15 -17.62
C PRO A 62 3.44 -23.24 -16.77
N LYS A 63 2.46 -23.83 -16.08
CA LYS A 63 1.93 -23.17 -14.89
C LYS A 63 3.14 -23.01 -13.96
N ASN A 64 3.80 -21.86 -14.03
CA ASN A 64 4.50 -21.36 -12.87
C ASN A 64 3.42 -21.38 -11.78
N GLN A 65 3.52 -22.33 -10.87
CA GLN A 65 2.86 -22.26 -9.58
C GLN A 65 3.57 -21.13 -8.81
N VAL A 66 3.49 -19.90 -9.33
CA VAL A 66 3.61 -18.73 -8.48
C VAL A 66 2.43 -18.92 -7.54
N SER A 67 2.68 -19.20 -6.28
CA SER A 67 1.64 -19.08 -5.26
C SER A 67 0.94 -17.76 -5.56
N ASN A 68 -0.36 -17.82 -5.85
CA ASN A 68 -1.15 -16.66 -6.30
C ASN A 68 -1.42 -15.73 -5.11
N ASN A 69 -0.34 -15.38 -4.41
CA ASN A 69 -0.28 -14.75 -3.13
C ASN A 69 0.77 -13.65 -3.28
N LEU A 70 0.45 -12.62 -4.08
CA LEU A 70 1.33 -11.47 -4.32
C LEU A 70 1.86 -10.87 -3.00
N ARG A 71 1.10 -11.03 -1.91
CA ARG A 71 1.48 -10.64 -0.54
C ARG A 71 2.68 -11.41 0.04
N SER A 72 2.95 -12.64 -0.40
CA SER A 72 4.16 -13.38 -0.01
C SER A 72 5.34 -13.14 -0.95
N THR A 73 5.11 -12.45 -2.07
CA THR A 73 6.12 -12.23 -3.12
C THR A 73 6.63 -10.78 -3.15
N LEU A 74 5.78 -9.82 -2.78
CA LEU A 74 6.07 -8.39 -2.82
C LEU A 74 6.12 -7.79 -1.41
N ALA A 75 6.83 -6.66 -1.27
CA ALA A 75 6.90 -5.92 -0.02
C ALA A 75 5.54 -5.31 0.36
N ASN A 76 5.31 -5.12 1.66
CA ASN A 76 4.15 -4.39 2.16
C ASN A 76 4.39 -2.87 2.01
N PRO A 77 3.56 -2.13 1.23
CA PRO A 77 3.73 -0.70 1.02
C PRO A 77 3.10 0.16 2.13
N THR A 78 2.29 -0.41 3.03
CA THR A 78 1.62 0.33 4.11
C THR A 78 2.60 1.16 4.98
N PRO A 79 3.76 0.63 5.44
CA PRO A 79 4.70 1.41 6.23
C PRO A 79 5.24 2.64 5.49
N LEU A 80 5.40 2.52 4.16
CA LEU A 80 5.88 3.62 3.33
C LEU A 80 4.84 4.75 3.24
N ALA A 81 3.55 4.40 3.12
CA ALA A 81 2.46 5.37 3.18
C ALA A 81 2.38 6.05 4.55
N LEU A 82 2.58 5.29 5.64
CA LEU A 82 2.59 5.84 6.99
C LEU A 82 3.74 6.83 7.19
N ILE A 83 4.94 6.56 6.67
CA ILE A 83 6.06 7.52 6.69
C ILE A 83 5.66 8.81 5.96
N GLY A 84 5.06 8.68 4.77
CA GLY A 84 4.58 9.82 3.99
C GLY A 84 3.60 10.71 4.77
N PHE A 85 2.59 10.06 5.38
CA PHE A 85 1.61 10.72 6.24
C PHE A 85 2.25 11.40 7.45
N LEU A 86 3.15 10.70 8.15
CA LEU A 86 3.74 11.18 9.40
C LEU A 86 4.70 12.33 9.21
N LEU A 87 5.52 12.30 8.16
CA LEU A 87 6.46 13.39 7.88
C LEU A 87 5.78 14.63 7.29
N ALA A 88 4.54 14.53 6.83
CA ALA A 88 3.72 15.69 6.49
C ALA A 88 2.91 16.20 7.69
N LEU A 89 2.19 15.30 8.41
CA LEU A 89 1.27 15.71 9.46
C LEU A 89 1.95 16.10 10.78
N SER A 90 3.00 15.40 11.20
CA SER A 90 3.69 15.69 12.46
C SER A 90 4.24 17.13 12.49
N PRO A 91 5.04 17.58 11.51
CA PRO A 91 5.51 18.97 11.51
C PRO A 91 4.35 19.97 11.37
N LEU A 92 3.36 19.69 10.51
CA LEU A 92 2.19 20.57 10.38
C LEU A 92 1.46 20.73 11.72
N SER A 93 1.26 19.65 12.48
CA SER A 93 0.59 19.72 13.78
C SER A 93 1.33 20.64 14.76
N ASN A 94 2.66 20.58 14.79
CA ASN A 94 3.50 21.46 15.61
C ASN A 94 3.41 22.93 15.16
N ILE A 95 3.35 23.15 13.84
CA ILE A 95 3.18 24.47 13.24
C ILE A 95 1.82 25.08 13.60
N LEU A 96 0.74 24.29 13.53
CA LEU A 96 -0.61 24.74 13.88
C LEU A 96 -0.77 25.08 15.36
N MET A 97 0.02 24.44 16.23
CA MET A 97 0.10 24.78 17.66
C MET A 97 1.09 25.93 17.96
N GLY A 98 1.71 26.53 16.95
CA GLY A 98 2.64 27.65 17.14
C GLY A 98 3.95 27.29 17.86
N TRP A 99 4.32 26.01 17.93
CA TRP A 99 5.49 25.58 18.70
C TRP A 99 6.76 26.24 18.19
N ARG A 100 7.56 26.79 19.11
CA ARG A 100 8.79 27.54 18.82
C ARG A 100 8.57 28.78 17.94
N GLY A 101 7.35 29.32 17.92
CA GLY A 101 6.98 30.46 17.06
C GLY A 101 6.76 30.07 15.60
N ALA A 102 6.56 28.78 15.30
CA ALA A 102 6.20 28.32 13.97
C ALA A 102 4.80 28.85 13.55
N GLY A 103 4.56 28.95 12.25
CA GLY A 103 3.28 29.48 11.72
C GLY A 103 3.21 29.44 10.20
N GLY A 104 2.48 30.39 9.61
CA GLY A 104 2.35 30.53 8.16
C GLY A 104 1.66 29.35 7.49
N LEU A 105 0.74 28.68 8.22
CA LEU A 105 0.00 27.49 7.78
C LEU A 105 0.92 26.36 7.25
N GLY A 106 2.19 26.35 7.67
CA GLY A 106 3.17 25.35 7.29
C GLY A 106 3.73 25.49 5.88
N ALA A 107 3.76 26.71 5.32
CA ALA A 107 4.42 27.00 4.04
C ALA A 107 5.90 26.57 3.98
N ALA A 108 6.60 26.55 5.13
CA ALA A 108 7.98 26.05 5.21
C ALA A 108 8.12 24.56 4.86
N GLU A 109 7.05 23.78 5.02
CA GLU A 109 7.03 22.32 4.85
C GLU A 109 6.43 21.88 3.51
N VAL A 110 6.24 22.80 2.56
CA VAL A 110 5.67 22.51 1.22
C VAL A 110 6.44 21.39 0.51
N GLY A 111 7.75 21.31 0.69
CA GLY A 111 8.55 20.19 0.17
C GLY A 111 8.14 18.84 0.78
N ALA A 112 7.94 18.77 2.09
CA ALA A 112 7.46 17.56 2.76
C ALA A 112 6.06 17.17 2.28
N TYR A 113 5.17 18.14 2.05
CA TYR A 113 3.84 17.88 1.51
C TYR A 113 3.89 17.30 0.09
N TYR A 114 4.75 17.81 -0.79
CA TYR A 114 4.89 17.24 -2.13
C TYR A 114 5.47 15.83 -2.12
N PHE A 115 6.59 15.63 -1.43
CA PHE A 115 7.37 14.41 -1.58
C PHE A 115 6.95 13.29 -0.63
N PHE A 116 6.65 13.61 0.63
CA PHE A 116 6.25 12.61 1.63
C PHE A 116 4.73 12.47 1.67
N GLY A 117 4.03 13.55 2.02
CA GLY A 117 2.56 13.54 2.11
C GLY A 117 1.91 13.18 0.78
N GLY A 118 2.47 13.67 -0.33
CA GLY A 118 1.89 13.54 -1.66
C GLY A 118 2.40 12.33 -2.43
N LEU A 119 3.62 12.44 -2.96
CA LEU A 119 4.22 11.47 -3.87
C LEU A 119 4.35 10.09 -3.21
N LEU A 120 4.97 10.02 -2.03
CA LEU A 120 5.23 8.75 -1.36
C LEU A 120 3.94 8.01 -1.00
N MET A 121 2.93 8.72 -0.50
CA MET A 121 1.61 8.14 -0.21
C MET A 121 0.89 7.66 -1.47
N THR A 122 0.93 8.45 -2.56
CA THR A 122 0.29 8.09 -3.83
C THR A 122 0.94 6.85 -4.45
N LEU A 123 2.27 6.78 -4.46
CA LEU A 123 3.00 5.59 -4.91
C LEU A 123 2.66 4.36 -4.05
N SER A 124 2.63 4.53 -2.73
CA SER A 124 2.24 3.45 -1.82
C SER A 124 0.82 2.95 -2.08
N ALA A 125 -0.12 3.85 -2.39
CA ALA A 125 -1.47 3.49 -2.82
C ALA A 125 -1.47 2.65 -4.10
N VAL A 126 -0.69 3.00 -5.12
CA VAL A 126 -0.56 2.18 -6.34
C VAL A 126 -0.08 0.77 -6.01
N PHE A 127 0.86 0.64 -5.07
CA PHE A 127 1.31 -0.68 -4.62
C PHE A 127 0.25 -1.43 -3.80
N GLU A 128 -0.54 -0.76 -2.97
CA GLU A 128 -1.70 -1.38 -2.29
C GLU A 128 -2.74 -1.89 -3.29
N PHE A 129 -2.97 -1.15 -4.39
CA PHE A 129 -3.84 -1.60 -5.48
C PHE A 129 -3.31 -2.89 -6.12
N ILE A 130 -2.00 -2.98 -6.41
CA ILE A 130 -1.37 -4.18 -6.95
C ILE A 130 -1.51 -5.38 -6.00
N LEU A 131 -1.46 -5.16 -4.68
CA LEU A 131 -1.66 -6.20 -3.67
C LEU A 131 -3.13 -6.57 -3.42
N GLY A 132 -4.08 -5.87 -4.05
CA GLY A 132 -5.52 -6.06 -3.86
C GLY A 132 -6.05 -5.52 -2.51
N ASN A 133 -5.33 -4.59 -1.88
CA ASN A 133 -5.74 -3.94 -0.63
C ASN A 133 -6.56 -2.68 -0.91
N THR A 134 -7.83 -2.84 -1.25
CA THR A 134 -8.70 -1.72 -1.68
C THR A 134 -8.83 -0.60 -0.64
N PHE A 135 -9.03 -0.94 0.64
CA PHE A 135 -9.25 0.10 1.65
C PHE A 135 -8.00 0.95 1.89
N PRO A 136 -6.80 0.38 2.16
CA PRO A 136 -5.55 1.15 2.21
C PRO A 136 -5.26 1.92 0.92
N PHE A 137 -5.49 1.33 -0.26
CA PHE A 137 -5.33 2.01 -1.55
C PHE A 137 -6.12 3.33 -1.60
N VAL A 138 -7.41 3.27 -1.29
CA VAL A 138 -8.29 4.45 -1.36
C VAL A 138 -7.94 5.48 -0.28
N VAL A 139 -7.61 5.04 0.94
CA VAL A 139 -7.18 5.93 2.03
C VAL A 139 -5.87 6.63 1.69
N PHE A 140 -4.81 5.90 1.32
CA PHE A 140 -3.51 6.52 1.05
C PHE A 140 -3.51 7.34 -0.24
N GLY A 141 -4.25 6.93 -1.26
CA GLY A 141 -4.36 7.68 -2.50
C GLY A 141 -5.07 9.02 -2.31
N SER A 142 -6.18 9.04 -1.55
CA SER A 142 -6.92 10.27 -1.28
C SER A 142 -6.17 11.23 -0.35
N PHE A 143 -5.51 10.73 0.70
CA PHE A 143 -4.65 11.57 1.54
C PHE A 143 -3.39 12.05 0.79
N GLY A 144 -2.84 11.23 -0.11
CA GLY A 144 -1.78 11.64 -1.02
C GLY A 144 -2.20 12.83 -1.89
N ALA A 145 -3.38 12.72 -2.50
CA ALA A 145 -3.96 13.82 -3.26
C ALA A 145 -4.21 15.06 -2.39
N PHE A 146 -4.71 14.90 -1.15
CA PHE A 146 -4.89 16.01 -0.21
C PHE A 146 -3.60 16.80 0.02
N TRP A 147 -2.48 16.11 0.29
CA TRP A 147 -1.20 16.77 0.52
C TRP A 147 -0.64 17.45 -0.73
N LEU A 148 -0.80 16.84 -1.90
CA LEU A 148 -0.43 17.48 -3.17
C LEU A 148 -1.28 18.74 -3.43
N SER A 149 -2.58 18.69 -3.17
CA SER A 149 -3.47 19.85 -3.29
C SER A 149 -3.13 20.94 -2.29
N TRP A 150 -2.77 20.59 -1.05
CA TRP A 150 -2.32 21.54 -0.04
C TRP A 150 -1.01 22.21 -0.45
N ALA A 151 -0.03 21.42 -0.88
CA ALA A 151 1.25 21.92 -1.36
C ALA A 151 1.08 22.85 -2.57
N ALA A 152 0.23 22.48 -3.53
CA ALA A 152 -0.08 23.30 -4.70
C ALA A 152 -0.75 24.62 -4.31
N THR A 153 -1.65 24.60 -3.32
CA THR A 153 -2.31 25.81 -2.83
C THR A 153 -1.32 26.80 -2.21
N LEU A 154 -0.34 26.29 -1.46
CA LEU A 154 0.70 27.10 -0.82
C LEU A 154 1.82 27.52 -1.77
N THR A 155 1.98 26.83 -2.90
CA THR A 155 3.05 27.10 -3.87
C THR A 155 2.63 28.21 -4.83
N PRO A 156 3.31 29.38 -4.83
CA PRO A 156 2.91 30.53 -5.65
C PRO A 156 2.79 30.24 -7.15
N TYR A 157 3.60 29.30 -7.67
CA TYR A 157 3.61 28.93 -9.09
C TYR A 157 2.25 28.41 -9.60
N PHE A 158 1.49 27.66 -8.78
CA PHE A 158 0.16 27.18 -9.17
C PHE A 158 -0.90 28.29 -9.16
N ASN A 159 -0.56 29.45 -8.59
CA ASN A 159 -1.30 30.70 -8.71
C ASN A 159 -2.76 30.63 -8.22
N ALA A 160 -3.08 29.70 -7.31
CA ALA A 160 -4.43 29.54 -6.75
C ALA A 160 -4.92 30.82 -6.05
N ALA A 161 -3.99 31.59 -5.49
CA ALA A 161 -4.28 32.77 -4.70
C ALA A 161 -4.52 34.02 -5.56
N ALA A 162 -3.87 34.17 -6.73
CA ALA A 162 -4.01 35.40 -7.54
C ALA A 162 -5.42 35.64 -8.09
N ALA A 163 -6.25 34.60 -8.23
CA ALA A 163 -7.66 34.77 -8.60
C ALA A 163 -8.46 35.63 -7.59
N TYR A 164 -8.00 35.70 -6.34
CA TYR A 164 -8.66 36.43 -5.25
C TYR A 164 -8.00 37.78 -4.97
N GLN A 165 -6.71 37.93 -5.28
CA GLN A 165 -5.96 39.16 -5.05
C GLN A 165 -4.81 39.32 -6.07
N PRO A 166 -5.12 39.75 -7.31
CA PRO A 166 -4.12 39.85 -8.39
C PRO A 166 -2.97 40.81 -8.06
N ASP A 167 -3.28 41.92 -7.40
CA ASP A 167 -2.32 43.00 -7.12
C ASP A 167 -1.45 42.72 -5.89
N ASN A 168 -1.85 41.76 -5.04
CA ASN A 168 -1.08 41.36 -3.87
C ASN A 168 -1.25 39.85 -3.58
N PRO A 169 -0.62 38.98 -4.38
CA PRO A 169 -0.75 37.53 -4.22
C PRO A 169 -0.30 36.99 -2.85
N ALA A 170 0.59 37.72 -2.15
CA ALA A 170 1.03 37.34 -0.81
C ALA A 170 -0.09 37.46 0.23
N ALA A 171 -1.05 38.37 0.04
CA ALA A 171 -2.20 38.54 0.92
C ALA A 171 -3.39 37.64 0.55
N ALA A 172 -3.34 37.00 -0.62
CA ALA A 172 -4.50 36.28 -1.15
C ALA A 172 -4.90 35.05 -0.31
N LEU A 173 -3.98 34.41 0.41
CA LEU A 173 -4.29 33.28 1.30
C LEU A 173 -5.11 33.68 2.54
N VAL A 174 -5.16 34.97 2.88
CA VAL A 174 -5.99 35.51 3.95
C VAL A 174 -7.18 36.31 3.41
N ASN A 175 -7.40 36.30 2.09
CA ASN A 175 -8.57 36.92 1.49
C ASN A 175 -9.85 36.22 1.98
N PRO A 176 -10.89 36.97 2.42
CA PRO A 176 -12.13 36.38 2.91
C PRO A 176 -12.79 35.39 1.95
N VAL A 177 -12.81 35.69 0.65
CA VAL A 177 -13.44 34.82 -0.35
C VAL A 177 -12.59 33.56 -0.55
N PHE A 178 -11.26 33.69 -0.58
CA PHE A 178 -10.36 32.54 -0.64
C PHE A 178 -10.60 31.60 0.56
N LEU A 179 -10.61 32.15 1.78
CA LEU A 179 -10.81 31.38 3.01
C LEU A 179 -12.19 30.70 3.05
N ALA A 180 -13.23 31.39 2.62
CA ALA A 180 -14.59 30.83 2.51
C ALA A 180 -14.63 29.65 1.53
N SER A 181 -14.05 29.82 0.34
CA SER A 181 -13.96 28.78 -0.69
C SER A 181 -13.11 27.60 -0.23
N PHE A 182 -11.97 27.86 0.40
CA PHE A 182 -11.03 26.83 0.81
C PHE A 182 -11.55 25.98 1.98
N GLY A 183 -12.38 26.53 2.86
CA GLY A 183 -13.00 25.80 3.96
C GLY A 183 -13.85 24.60 3.53
N TYR A 184 -14.42 24.62 2.31
CA TYR A 184 -15.12 23.47 1.75
C TYR A 184 -14.20 22.27 1.50
N PHE A 185 -12.93 22.50 1.15
CA PHE A 185 -11.98 21.41 0.94
C PHE A 185 -11.74 20.64 2.24
N PHE A 186 -11.51 21.35 3.35
CA PHE A 186 -11.42 20.74 4.67
C PHE A 186 -12.72 20.06 5.09
N LEU A 187 -13.88 20.67 4.84
CA LEU A 187 -15.18 20.11 5.20
C LEU A 187 -15.39 18.75 4.54
N TYR A 188 -15.23 18.67 3.22
CA TYR A 188 -15.45 17.42 2.48
C TYR A 188 -14.37 16.39 2.76
N MET A 189 -13.15 16.81 3.11
CA MET A 189 -12.14 15.88 3.62
C MET A 189 -12.55 15.29 4.98
N GLY A 190 -13.16 16.08 5.86
CA GLY A 190 -13.79 15.59 7.09
C GLY A 190 -14.91 14.59 6.84
N VAL A 191 -15.78 14.85 5.85
CA VAL A 191 -16.84 13.91 5.42
C VAL A 191 -16.24 12.61 4.89
N LEU A 192 -15.19 12.67 4.09
CA LEU A 192 -14.48 11.48 3.61
C LEU A 192 -13.91 10.66 4.77
N CYS A 193 -13.31 11.33 5.76
CA CYS A 193 -12.79 10.68 6.97
C CYS A 193 -13.91 10.03 7.80
N LEU A 194 -15.12 10.58 7.82
CA LEU A 194 -16.29 9.95 8.46
C LEU A 194 -16.66 8.65 7.76
N LEU A 195 -16.64 8.60 6.43
CA LEU A 195 -16.85 7.36 5.68
C LEU A 195 -15.76 6.33 6.03
N TYR A 196 -14.50 6.75 6.07
CA TYR A 196 -13.39 5.88 6.45
C TYR A 196 -13.49 5.39 7.90
N LEU A 197 -13.97 6.22 8.83
CA LEU A 197 -14.23 5.80 10.20
C LEU A 197 -15.18 4.60 10.24
N ILE A 198 -16.33 4.69 9.56
CA ILE A 198 -17.33 3.62 9.50
C ILE A 198 -16.73 2.34 8.92
N VAL A 199 -15.97 2.43 7.84
CA VAL A 199 -15.33 1.28 7.20
C VAL A 199 -14.21 0.69 8.07
N SER A 200 -13.46 1.54 8.78
CA SER A 200 -12.34 1.15 9.64
C SER A 200 -12.74 0.41 10.92
N LEU A 201 -14.03 0.43 11.32
CA LEU A 201 -14.52 -0.31 12.50
C LEU A 201 -14.20 -1.80 12.44
N ARG A 202 -13.87 -2.32 11.26
CA ARG A 202 -13.49 -3.71 11.01
C ARG A 202 -12.00 -4.00 10.94
N THR A 203 -11.15 -2.98 11.02
CA THR A 203 -9.70 -3.14 10.87
C THR A 203 -9.05 -3.31 12.25
N ASN A 204 -8.64 -2.22 12.90
CA ASN A 204 -8.11 -2.25 14.25
C ASN A 204 -8.40 -0.93 15.00
N VAL A 205 -8.29 -0.99 16.32
CA VAL A 205 -8.61 0.13 17.22
C VAL A 205 -7.80 1.37 16.88
N VAL A 206 -6.52 1.23 16.52
CA VAL A 206 -5.66 2.40 16.23
C VAL A 206 -6.13 3.14 14.99
N PHE A 207 -6.52 2.46 13.92
CA PHE A 207 -7.11 3.09 12.73
C PHE A 207 -8.44 3.80 13.06
N VAL A 208 -9.29 3.18 13.89
CA VAL A 208 -10.55 3.80 14.33
C VAL A 208 -10.26 5.08 15.12
N LEU A 209 -9.28 5.07 16.01
CA LEU A 209 -8.88 6.26 16.77
C LEU A 209 -8.31 7.36 15.87
N ILE A 210 -7.47 7.00 14.89
CA ILE A 210 -6.94 7.95 13.90
C ILE A 210 -8.10 8.65 13.17
N PHE A 211 -9.06 7.90 12.63
CA PHE A 211 -10.18 8.52 11.93
C PHE A 211 -11.12 9.29 12.86
N THR A 212 -11.33 8.81 14.08
CA THR A 212 -12.13 9.51 15.10
C THR A 212 -11.55 10.88 15.44
N LEU A 213 -10.21 10.98 15.50
CA LEU A 213 -9.52 12.22 15.86
C LEU A 213 -9.25 13.13 14.66
N ILE A 214 -9.05 12.61 13.45
CA ILE A 214 -8.82 13.45 12.26
C ILE A 214 -10.10 14.17 11.79
N ILE A 215 -11.29 13.61 12.04
CA ILE A 215 -12.58 14.27 11.69
C ILE A 215 -12.72 15.63 12.38
N PRO A 216 -12.57 15.76 13.73
CA PRO A 216 -12.62 17.06 14.38
C PRO A 216 -11.43 17.95 13.98
N VAL A 217 -10.27 17.42 13.59
CA VAL A 217 -9.18 18.25 13.00
C VAL A 217 -9.69 19.00 11.77
N PHE A 218 -10.28 18.30 10.80
CA PHE A 218 -10.84 18.94 9.61
C PHE A 218 -11.99 19.89 9.94
N GLY A 219 -12.87 19.53 10.88
CA GLY A 219 -13.95 20.40 11.34
C GLY A 219 -13.45 21.71 11.98
N LEU A 220 -12.40 21.63 12.81
CA LEU A 220 -11.77 22.80 13.44
C LEU A 220 -11.05 23.67 12.41
N LEU A 221 -10.35 23.07 11.44
CA LEU A 221 -9.73 23.80 10.33
C LEU A 221 -10.77 24.53 9.47
N THR A 222 -11.87 23.86 9.12
CA THR A 222 -13.02 24.49 8.44
C THR A 222 -13.57 25.66 9.26
N GLY A 223 -13.79 25.44 10.57
CA GLY A 223 -14.26 26.49 11.48
C GLY A 223 -13.30 27.68 11.55
N TYR A 224 -12.00 27.43 11.62
CA TYR A 224 -10.98 28.47 11.64
C TYR A 224 -11.03 29.33 10.38
N VAL A 225 -10.95 28.74 9.19
CA VAL A 225 -10.92 29.52 7.94
C VAL A 225 -12.23 30.25 7.66
N TRP A 226 -13.38 29.68 8.00
CA TRP A 226 -14.66 30.35 7.83
C TRP A 226 -14.89 31.50 8.82
N ASN A 227 -14.47 31.35 10.08
CA ASN A 227 -14.53 32.48 11.02
C ASN A 227 -13.54 33.58 10.62
N ALA A 228 -12.33 33.22 10.17
CA ALA A 228 -11.35 34.17 9.64
C ALA A 228 -11.89 34.91 8.40
N ALA A 229 -12.63 34.24 7.51
CA ALA A 229 -13.32 34.88 6.39
C ALA A 229 -14.35 35.93 6.83
N LEU A 230 -14.95 35.77 8.01
CA LEU A 230 -15.86 36.75 8.62
C LEU A 230 -15.13 37.83 9.44
N GLY A 231 -13.79 37.88 9.38
CA GLY A 231 -12.96 38.80 10.15
C GLY A 231 -12.84 38.42 11.64
N LYS A 232 -13.26 37.22 12.03
CA LYS A 232 -13.22 36.71 13.41
C LYS A 232 -12.15 35.64 13.53
N VAL A 233 -10.93 36.03 13.87
CA VAL A 233 -9.84 35.06 14.01
C VAL A 233 -9.88 34.43 15.40
N HIS A 234 -10.08 33.12 15.44
CA HIS A 234 -10.08 32.31 16.66
C HIS A 234 -8.90 31.33 16.61
N GLU A 235 -7.72 31.79 17.00
CA GLU A 235 -6.47 30.99 16.98
C GLU A 235 -6.60 29.69 17.78
N SER A 236 -7.42 29.66 18.83
CA SER A 236 -7.70 28.46 19.61
C SER A 236 -8.28 27.30 18.79
N LEU A 237 -9.00 27.59 17.69
CA LEU A 237 -9.47 26.54 16.76
C LEU A 237 -8.30 25.91 16.00
N LEU A 238 -7.34 26.73 15.57
CA LEU A 238 -6.15 26.28 14.85
C LEU A 238 -5.23 25.48 15.77
N GLU A 239 -5.00 25.97 16.99
CA GLU A 239 -4.23 25.28 18.02
C GLU A 239 -4.87 23.94 18.40
N ALA A 240 -6.19 23.90 18.59
CA ALA A 240 -6.92 22.67 18.90
C ALA A 240 -6.85 21.65 17.74
N ALA A 241 -6.95 22.12 16.49
CA ALA A 241 -6.76 21.28 15.31
C ALA A 241 -5.34 20.70 15.28
N GLY A 242 -4.33 21.53 15.55
CA GLY A 242 -2.94 21.12 15.68
C GLY A 242 -2.73 20.06 16.77
N ALA A 243 -3.30 20.27 17.96
CA ALA A 243 -3.18 19.34 19.07
C ALA A 243 -3.81 17.97 18.77
N LEU A 244 -5.01 17.94 18.18
CA LEU A 244 -5.64 16.69 17.76
C LEU A 244 -4.86 16.00 16.64
N ALA A 245 -4.37 16.76 15.66
CA ALA A 245 -3.52 16.24 14.59
C ALA A 245 -2.21 15.65 15.14
N PHE A 246 -1.63 16.26 16.18
CA PHE A 246 -0.45 15.74 16.86
C PHE A 246 -0.73 14.38 17.50
N VAL A 247 -1.86 14.22 18.20
CA VAL A 247 -2.28 12.92 18.76
C VAL A 247 -2.50 11.90 17.66
N VAL A 248 -3.11 12.28 16.53
CA VAL A 248 -3.24 11.40 15.34
C VAL A 248 -1.86 10.95 14.86
N SER A 249 -0.89 11.87 14.76
CA SER A 249 0.48 11.55 14.38
C SER A 249 1.13 10.57 15.36
N LEU A 250 0.94 10.71 16.67
CA LEU A 250 1.47 9.75 17.65
C LEU A 250 0.90 8.33 17.45
N LEU A 251 -0.40 8.21 17.16
CA LEU A 251 -1.01 6.93 16.81
C LEU A 251 -0.45 6.35 15.50
N GLY A 252 -0.18 7.20 14.52
CA GLY A 252 0.46 6.78 13.28
C GLY A 252 1.92 6.34 13.48
N TRP A 253 2.69 7.03 14.32
CA TRP A 253 4.06 6.65 14.70
C TRP A 253 4.07 5.29 15.40
N TYR A 254 3.09 5.05 16.28
CA TYR A 254 2.87 3.75 16.89
C TYR A 254 2.63 2.66 15.81
N LEU A 255 1.70 2.88 14.88
CA LEU A 255 1.43 1.92 13.79
C LEU A 255 2.66 1.66 12.91
N LEU A 256 3.41 2.71 12.57
CA LEU A 256 4.63 2.57 11.78
C LEU A 256 5.64 1.70 12.52
N PHE A 257 5.87 1.96 13.81
CA PHE A 257 6.78 1.18 14.62
C PHE A 257 6.36 -0.29 14.69
N VAL A 258 5.08 -0.58 14.97
CA VAL A 258 4.55 -1.95 14.97
C VAL A 258 4.81 -2.67 13.64
N GLN A 259 4.57 -2.00 12.51
CA GLN A 259 4.77 -2.63 11.20
C GLN A 259 6.24 -2.84 10.84
N LEU A 260 7.13 -1.91 11.23
CA LEU A 260 8.56 -2.08 11.03
C LEU A 260 9.11 -3.24 11.86
N LEU A 261 8.70 -3.36 13.14
CA LEU A 261 9.04 -4.52 13.97
C LEU A 261 8.61 -5.83 13.32
N ALA A 262 7.37 -5.90 12.81
CA ALA A 262 6.87 -7.08 12.12
C ALA A 262 7.64 -7.39 10.82
N SER A 263 8.11 -6.36 10.09
CA SER A 263 8.83 -6.53 8.83
C SER A 263 10.21 -7.18 8.97
N VAL A 264 10.80 -7.12 10.16
CA VAL A 264 12.12 -7.70 10.47
C VAL A 264 12.04 -8.87 11.44
N ASP A 265 10.84 -9.44 11.63
CA ASP A 265 10.57 -10.53 12.58
C ASP A 265 11.08 -10.24 14.00
N PHE A 266 10.89 -8.99 14.44
CA PHE A 266 11.33 -8.58 15.77
C PHE A 266 10.46 -9.25 16.85
N PRO A 267 11.02 -9.76 17.96
CA PRO A 267 10.28 -10.56 18.95
C PRO A 267 9.23 -9.79 19.75
N LEU A 268 9.25 -8.46 19.73
CA LEU A 268 8.29 -7.60 20.42
C LEU A 268 7.00 -7.48 19.60
N ASN A 269 5.91 -8.02 20.14
CA ASN A 269 4.58 -7.89 19.59
C ASN A 269 3.78 -6.84 20.35
N LEU A 270 3.47 -5.72 19.70
CA LEU A 270 2.70 -4.63 20.29
C LEU A 270 1.23 -4.68 19.86
N PRO A 271 0.27 -4.44 20.76
CA PRO A 271 -1.14 -4.62 20.48
C PRO A 271 -1.74 -3.48 19.65
N VAL A 272 -2.33 -3.79 18.49
CA VAL A 272 -3.09 -2.80 17.69
C VAL A 272 -4.60 -2.88 17.91
N GLY A 273 -5.07 -3.91 18.63
CA GLY A 273 -6.49 -4.15 18.90
C GLY A 273 -7.27 -4.57 17.65
N ASP A 274 -7.14 -5.83 17.23
CA ASP A 274 -7.87 -6.38 16.07
C ASP A 274 -9.39 -6.41 16.33
N LEU A 275 -10.14 -5.65 15.53
CA LEU A 275 -11.61 -5.53 15.64
C LEU A 275 -12.36 -6.52 14.74
N SER A 276 -11.65 -7.22 13.85
CA SER A 276 -12.26 -8.16 12.89
C SER A 276 -13.06 -9.28 13.56
N ARG A 277 -12.69 -9.64 14.80
CA ARG A 277 -13.37 -10.66 15.62
C ARG A 277 -14.65 -10.14 16.28
N VAL A 278 -14.75 -8.84 16.53
CA VAL A 278 -15.91 -8.20 17.18
C VAL A 278 -16.98 -7.89 16.14
N ILE A 279 -16.59 -7.33 14.99
CA ILE A 279 -17.51 -7.03 13.89
C ILE A 279 -17.33 -8.08 12.79
N LYS A 280 -18.18 -9.12 12.82
CA LYS A 280 -18.14 -10.27 11.90
C LYS A 280 -18.42 -9.96 10.45
N GLY A 281 -17.81 -10.73 9.54
CA GLY A 281 -17.93 -10.66 8.07
C GLY A 281 -19.37 -10.60 7.60
N GLY A 282 -19.67 -9.87 6.51
CA GLY A 282 -20.97 -10.01 5.84
C GLY A 282 -21.21 -11.46 5.42
N SER A 283 -20.19 -12.10 4.86
CA SER A 283 -20.17 -13.53 4.52
C SER A 283 -20.27 -14.45 5.74
N GLU A 284 -19.66 -14.09 6.87
CA GLU A 284 -19.76 -14.87 8.12
C GLU A 284 -21.12 -14.76 8.80
N ARG A 285 -21.77 -13.59 8.70
CA ARG A 285 -23.14 -13.39 9.16
C ARG A 285 -24.12 -14.14 8.27
N ALA A 286 -23.94 -14.08 6.95
CA ALA A 286 -24.76 -14.82 5.99
C ALA A 286 -24.66 -16.35 6.16
N LYS A 287 -23.51 -16.88 6.59
CA LYS A 287 -23.34 -18.30 6.93
C LYS A 287 -24.00 -18.72 8.25
N ARG A 288 -24.42 -17.76 9.08
CA ARG A 288 -25.03 -18.00 10.41
C ARG A 288 -26.53 -17.69 10.46
N ALA A 289 -27.06 -17.01 9.44
CA ALA A 289 -28.47 -16.72 9.26
C ALA A 289 -29.12 -17.85 8.45
#